data_AF-M9SKZ6-F1
#
_entry.id   AF-M9SKZ6-F1
#
_cell.length_a   1.000
_cell.length_b   1.000
_cell.length_c   1.000
_cell.angle_alpha   90.00
_cell.angle_beta   90.00
_cell.angle_gamma   90.00
#
_symmetry.space_group_name_H-M   'P 1'
#
loop_
_entity.id
_entity.type
_entity.pdbx_description
1 polymer ?
#
loop_
_entity_poly.entity_id
_entity_poly.type
_entity_poly.pdbx_seq_one_letter_code
_entity_poly.pdbx_strand_id
1 'polypeptide(L)'
;MRITISGPPGSGKTTVCGKLSEELGLKAIVFGQVFRELAAEKGLSLGELGALAEKDPSIDAGIDAKIVDIARAHPDIILESRLSAYMLTRNNIPALRVYLDASPEVRMSRIGGREGKDLEIAVKETIDRQASEAKRYMMYYDIDIDDRSVYDLVINTDELTPDEVLDRILSAVRARNMLVKDPKAIPDKWGKRPSDRTIGELLQAGVIALDKPSGPTSHQATAWVKGAIHMDKVGHGGTLDPYVSGVLPICTGKAVRLTDIVLSSDKEYICLMRLHADRSEKKIREVMDRFRGKIYQLPPVRSAVKRQLRIRTIKELEILDIRGRDVLFRISCDAGTYVRTLCIDIGEMLLCGASMTELRRSRSGKMTEKNAATLQDLTDAYIFWQQEGHGEWLRSLIRPMECLVDPLPKIIVKATAVDAVCHGADLSIKGIHMLDPDIRKNALAALMTARGELVAIGKMQMSSEKIMAADSGVAVKVTRVLMDPGHYPRMWKYSTDIECLPDSQ
;
A
#
# COMPACT_ATOMS: atom_id res chain seq x y z
N MET A 1 9.39 9.64 -11.39
CA MET A 1 8.53 10.24 -10.36
C MET A 1 9.37 10.75 -9.18
N ARG A 2 9.43 12.06 -8.99
CA ARG A 2 10.14 12.69 -7.86
C ARG A 2 9.15 13.09 -6.77
N ILE A 3 9.48 12.81 -5.51
CA ILE A 3 8.66 13.18 -4.35
C ILE A 3 9.55 13.87 -3.33
N THR A 4 9.13 15.02 -2.82
CA THR A 4 9.81 15.68 -1.69
C THR A 4 8.97 15.56 -0.42
N ILE A 5 9.61 15.21 0.69
CA ILE A 5 9.00 15.15 2.01
C ILE A 5 9.67 16.20 2.91
N SER A 6 8.96 17.28 3.20
CA SER A 6 9.40 18.41 4.03
C SER A 6 8.56 18.51 5.31
N GLY A 7 8.99 19.34 6.26
CA GLY A 7 8.33 19.48 7.56
C GLY A 7 9.30 19.65 8.75
N PRO A 8 8.81 20.05 9.93
CA PRO A 8 9.64 20.25 11.11
C PRO A 8 10.12 18.92 11.73
N PRO A 9 11.22 18.90 12.49
CA PRO A 9 11.63 17.75 13.32
C PRO A 9 10.46 17.24 14.17
N GLY A 10 10.27 15.92 14.23
CA GLY A 10 9.16 15.28 14.96
C GLY A 10 7.86 15.10 14.17
N SER A 11 7.72 15.67 12.96
CA SER A 11 6.49 15.52 12.14
C SER A 11 6.35 14.18 11.40
N GLY A 12 7.21 13.20 11.67
CA GLY A 12 7.10 11.86 11.08
C GLY A 12 7.74 11.66 9.69
N LYS A 13 8.38 12.68 9.11
CA LYS A 13 9.03 12.62 7.77
C LYS A 13 9.85 11.37 7.50
N THR A 14 10.85 11.08 8.34
CA THR A 14 11.76 9.96 8.12
C THR A 14 11.02 8.62 8.14
N THR A 15 10.05 8.47 9.05
CA THR A 15 9.22 7.26 9.16
C THR A 15 8.36 7.06 7.92
N VAL A 16 7.67 8.12 7.48
CA VAL A 16 6.82 8.08 6.27
C VAL A 16 7.66 7.90 5.01
N CYS A 17 8.83 8.53 4.93
CA CYS A 17 9.77 8.38 3.81
C CYS A 17 10.24 6.94 3.64
N GLY A 18 10.58 6.26 4.74
CA GLY A 18 10.95 4.83 4.71
C GLY A 18 9.81 3.94 4.22
N LYS A 19 8.59 4.14 4.76
CA LYS A 19 7.40 3.40 4.29
C LYS A 19 7.08 3.67 2.82
N LEU A 20 7.20 4.92 2.38
CA LEU A 20 6.96 5.32 0.99
C LEU A 20 7.99 4.73 0.03
N SER A 21 9.25 4.63 0.47
CA SER A 21 10.32 3.95 -0.26
C SER A 21 10.03 2.46 -0.46
N GLU A 22 9.60 1.76 0.59
CA GLU A 22 9.22 0.34 0.51
C GLU A 22 8.01 0.14 -0.41
N GLU A 23 6.96 0.95 -0.27
CA GLU A 23 5.72 0.75 -1.03
C GLU A 23 5.88 1.09 -2.52
N LEU A 24 6.66 2.12 -2.87
CA LEU A 24 6.89 2.53 -4.26
C LEU A 24 8.10 1.85 -4.91
N GLY A 25 8.93 1.14 -4.14
CA GLY A 25 10.21 0.60 -4.61
C GLY A 25 11.20 1.69 -5.05
N LEU A 26 11.04 2.92 -4.57
CA LEU A 26 11.88 4.06 -4.92
C LEU A 26 13.00 4.23 -3.90
N LYS A 27 14.20 4.61 -4.35
CA LYS A 27 15.26 5.02 -3.45
C LYS A 27 14.85 6.29 -2.71
N ALA A 28 14.98 6.28 -1.38
CA ALA A 28 14.83 7.46 -0.54
C ALA A 28 16.21 7.99 -0.10
N ILE A 29 16.36 9.31 -0.11
CA ILE A 29 17.53 10.01 0.43
C ILE A 29 17.06 10.97 1.52
N VAL A 30 17.57 10.72 2.73
CA VAL A 30 17.24 11.45 3.96
C VAL A 30 18.38 12.41 4.26
N PHE A 31 18.24 13.68 3.89
CA PHE A 31 19.35 14.65 4.01
C PHE A 31 19.68 14.98 5.47
N GLY A 32 18.76 14.72 6.41
CA GLY A 32 19.07 14.78 7.83
C GLY A 32 20.12 13.75 8.30
N GLN A 33 20.38 12.68 7.52
CA GLN A 33 21.49 11.75 7.75
C GLN A 33 22.79 12.27 7.09
N VAL A 34 22.69 12.85 5.90
CA VAL A 34 23.84 13.47 5.20
C VAL A 34 24.48 14.58 6.05
N PHE A 35 23.69 15.38 6.77
CA PHE A 35 24.22 16.40 7.69
C PHE A 35 24.91 15.80 8.91
N ARG A 36 24.42 14.64 9.40
CA ARG A 36 25.04 13.89 10.50
C ARG A 36 26.37 13.25 10.09
N GLU A 37 26.42 12.68 8.90
CA GLU A 37 27.64 12.12 8.31
C GLU A 37 28.71 13.21 8.15
N LEU A 38 28.33 14.39 7.62
CA LEU A 38 29.22 15.53 7.48
C LEU A 38 29.74 16.05 8.84
N ALA A 39 28.89 16.05 9.87
CA ALA A 39 29.28 16.42 11.23
C ALA A 39 30.30 15.43 11.80
N ALA A 40 30.07 14.12 11.61
CA ALA A 40 30.98 13.06 12.05
C ALA A 40 32.33 13.11 11.32
N GLU A 41 32.35 13.35 10.00
CA GLU A 41 33.57 13.52 9.20
C GLU A 41 34.41 14.72 9.69
N LYS A 42 33.76 15.78 10.17
CA LYS A 42 34.41 16.98 10.72
C LYS A 42 34.70 16.88 12.22
N GLY A 43 34.31 15.79 12.88
CA GLY A 43 34.46 15.61 14.33
C GLY A 43 33.64 16.60 15.17
N LEU A 44 32.53 17.12 14.63
CA LEU A 44 31.66 18.11 15.27
C LEU A 44 30.34 17.49 15.72
N SER A 45 29.74 18.02 16.77
CA SER A 45 28.33 17.76 17.09
C SER A 45 27.41 18.47 16.09
N LEU A 46 26.14 18.04 16.04
CA LEU A 46 25.13 18.66 15.17
C LEU A 46 24.91 20.15 15.48
N GLY A 47 24.95 20.53 16.76
CA GLY A 47 24.83 21.93 17.18
C GLY A 47 26.02 22.77 16.73
N GLU A 48 27.25 22.23 16.86
CA GLU A 48 28.48 22.90 16.43
C GLU A 48 28.55 23.06 14.91
N LEU A 49 28.15 22.03 14.14
CA LEU A 49 28.07 22.15 12.69
C LEU A 49 27.01 23.18 12.27
N GLY A 50 25.89 23.26 12.98
CA GLY A 50 24.86 24.29 12.77
C GLY A 50 25.38 25.70 13.01
N ALA A 51 26.11 25.92 14.11
CA ALA A 51 26.74 27.20 14.42
C ALA A 51 27.87 27.58 13.43
N LEU A 52 28.53 26.58 12.83
CA LEU A 52 29.49 26.80 11.76
C LEU A 52 28.80 27.20 10.45
N ALA A 53 27.70 26.54 10.11
CA ALA A 53 26.86 26.88 8.95
C ALA A 53 26.18 28.27 9.06
N GLU A 54 26.07 28.85 10.26
CA GLU A 54 25.70 30.27 10.46
C GLU A 54 26.79 31.26 10.03
N LYS A 55 28.04 30.81 9.96
CA LYS A 55 29.20 31.66 9.63
C LYS A 55 29.76 31.39 8.24
N ASP A 56 29.45 30.23 7.68
CA ASP A 56 29.90 29.77 6.37
C ASP A 56 28.73 29.24 5.52
N PRO A 57 28.16 30.09 4.64
CA PRO A 57 27.06 29.70 3.75
C PRO A 57 27.40 28.59 2.76
N SER A 58 28.69 28.28 2.54
CA SER A 58 29.11 27.25 1.59
C SER A 58 28.70 25.83 2.01
N ILE A 59 28.48 25.62 3.32
CA ILE A 59 28.06 24.33 3.88
C ILE A 59 26.63 23.99 3.43
N ASP A 60 25.67 24.90 3.60
CA ASP A 60 24.29 24.68 3.12
C ASP A 60 24.23 24.71 1.59
N ALA A 61 24.97 25.61 0.94
CA ALA A 61 25.01 25.68 -0.52
C ALA A 61 25.46 24.35 -1.16
N GLY A 62 26.44 23.67 -0.56
CA GLY A 62 26.88 22.35 -1.01
C GLY A 62 25.82 21.25 -0.86
N ILE A 63 25.05 21.28 0.23
CA ILE A 63 23.96 20.33 0.47
C ILE A 63 22.79 20.59 -0.48
N ASP A 64 22.46 21.86 -0.71
CA ASP A 64 21.39 22.26 -1.61
C ASP A 64 21.71 21.92 -3.06
N ALA A 65 22.95 22.18 -3.50
CA ALA A 65 23.44 21.75 -4.80
C ALA A 65 23.30 20.21 -4.96
N LYS A 66 23.66 19.46 -3.92
CA LYS A 66 23.52 18.00 -3.90
C LYS A 66 22.06 17.54 -4.01
N ILE A 67 21.09 18.23 -3.38
CA ILE A 67 19.65 17.96 -3.55
C ILE A 67 19.25 18.10 -5.03
N VAL A 68 19.67 19.18 -5.67
CA VAL A 68 19.34 19.49 -7.06
C VAL A 68 19.99 18.50 -8.03
N ASP A 69 21.27 18.20 -7.84
CA ASP A 69 22.03 17.29 -8.70
C ASP A 69 21.47 15.87 -8.65
N ILE A 70 21.17 15.38 -7.45
CA ILE A 70 20.52 14.09 -7.23
C ILE A 70 19.14 14.07 -7.92
N ALA A 71 18.34 15.12 -7.74
CA ALA A 71 17.03 15.21 -8.37
C ALA A 71 17.15 15.18 -9.91
N ARG A 72 18.14 15.88 -10.49
CA ARG A 72 18.36 15.87 -11.95
C ARG A 72 18.81 14.50 -12.46
N ALA A 73 19.75 13.87 -11.77
CA ALA A 73 20.30 12.56 -12.15
C ALA A 73 19.27 11.42 -12.04
N HIS A 74 18.32 11.53 -11.11
CA HIS A 74 17.36 10.47 -10.81
C HIS A 74 15.91 10.95 -10.98
N PRO A 75 15.21 10.53 -12.05
CA PRO A 75 13.81 10.89 -12.25
C PRO A 75 12.87 10.19 -11.26
N ASP A 76 13.28 9.07 -10.68
CA ASP A 76 12.52 8.20 -9.75
C ASP A 76 13.19 8.18 -8.37
N ILE A 77 12.82 9.12 -7.50
CA ILE A 77 13.50 9.31 -6.20
C ILE A 77 12.61 10.01 -5.18
N ILE A 78 12.83 9.70 -3.90
CA ILE A 78 12.24 10.40 -2.75
C ILE A 78 13.34 11.21 -2.06
N LEU A 79 13.11 12.50 -1.87
CA LEU A 79 14.03 13.42 -1.21
C LEU A 79 13.39 13.94 0.09
N GLU A 80 13.93 13.53 1.23
CA GLU A 80 13.51 14.03 2.54
C GLU A 80 14.48 15.10 3.01
N SER A 81 13.99 16.33 3.14
CA SER A 81 14.75 17.48 3.65
C SER A 81 13.78 18.63 3.95
N ARG A 82 14.15 19.52 4.88
CA ARG A 82 13.39 20.75 5.14
C ARG A 82 13.23 21.60 3.87
N LEU A 83 14.28 21.70 3.04
CA LEU A 83 14.31 22.60 1.88
C LEU A 83 14.12 21.90 0.52
N SER A 84 14.00 20.57 0.47
CA SER A 84 13.91 19.83 -0.80
C SER A 84 12.84 20.36 -1.76
N ALA A 85 11.65 20.68 -1.25
CA ALA A 85 10.57 21.28 -2.05
C ALA A 85 10.94 22.64 -2.63
N TYR A 86 11.57 23.53 -1.85
CA TYR A 86 12.03 24.84 -2.32
C TYR A 86 13.13 24.72 -3.37
N MET A 87 14.12 23.86 -3.13
CA MET A 87 15.24 23.66 -4.06
C MET A 87 14.76 23.17 -5.41
N LEU A 88 13.85 22.21 -5.44
CA LEU A 88 13.26 21.73 -6.68
C LEU A 88 12.36 22.77 -7.35
N THR A 89 11.62 23.58 -6.57
CA THR A 89 10.78 24.67 -7.11
C THR A 89 11.61 25.73 -7.80
N ARG A 90 12.65 26.26 -7.14
CA ARG A 90 13.53 27.30 -7.71
C ARG A 90 14.28 26.85 -8.95
N ASN A 91 14.58 25.55 -9.03
CA ASN A 91 15.28 24.96 -10.16
C ASN A 91 14.34 24.40 -11.24
N ASN A 92 13.03 24.69 -11.16
CA ASN A 92 12.01 24.22 -12.11
C ASN A 92 12.02 22.70 -12.32
N ILE A 93 12.29 21.94 -11.27
CA ILE A 93 12.29 20.48 -11.31
C ILE A 93 10.90 19.98 -10.86
N PRO A 94 10.16 19.25 -11.73
CA PRO A 94 8.87 18.70 -11.37
C PRO A 94 8.99 17.61 -10.29
N ALA A 95 8.27 17.77 -9.19
CA ALA A 95 8.11 16.79 -8.13
C ALA A 95 6.76 16.95 -7.43
N LEU A 96 6.26 15.89 -6.78
CA LEU A 96 5.19 15.97 -5.79
C LEU A 96 5.77 16.48 -4.48
N ARG A 97 5.32 17.65 -4.05
CA ARG A 97 5.86 18.34 -2.88
C ARG A 97 4.94 18.17 -1.69
N VAL A 98 5.38 17.38 -0.72
CA VAL A 98 4.60 17.08 0.50
C VAL A 98 5.21 17.77 1.70
N TYR A 99 4.37 18.42 2.49
CA TYR A 99 4.71 18.94 3.81
C TYR A 99 3.98 18.15 4.90
N LEU A 100 4.72 17.62 5.86
CA LEU A 100 4.17 16.98 7.05
C LEU A 100 4.32 17.92 8.23
N ASP A 101 3.21 18.30 8.85
CA ASP A 101 3.15 19.17 10.01
C ASP A 101 2.74 18.41 11.28
N ALA A 102 3.09 18.95 12.43
CA ALA A 102 2.62 18.48 13.73
C ALA A 102 2.76 19.58 14.78
N SER A 103 1.83 19.62 15.74
CA SER A 103 1.86 20.51 16.89
C SER A 103 3.18 20.36 17.65
N PRO A 104 3.70 21.45 18.25
CA PRO A 104 4.91 21.38 19.05
C PRO A 104 4.86 20.26 20.08
N GLU A 105 3.77 20.10 20.81
CA GLU A 105 3.58 19.10 21.87
C GLU A 105 3.74 17.67 21.34
N VAL A 106 3.09 17.36 20.20
CA VAL A 106 3.19 16.04 19.56
C VAL A 106 4.62 15.77 19.08
N ARG A 107 5.27 16.76 18.46
CA ARG A 107 6.66 16.64 17.99
C ARG A 107 7.61 16.39 19.15
N MET A 108 7.45 17.11 20.26
CA MET A 108 8.26 16.96 21.47
C MET A 108 8.14 15.56 22.07
N SER A 109 6.90 15.04 22.21
CA SER A 109 6.66 13.67 22.67
C SER A 109 7.35 12.63 21.78
N ARG A 110 7.24 12.76 20.46
CA ARG A 110 7.86 11.85 19.48
C ARG A 110 9.39 11.88 19.49
N ILE A 111 9.99 13.03 19.79
CA ILE A 111 11.45 13.20 19.89
C ILE A 111 11.96 12.69 21.24
N GLY A 112 11.28 13.04 22.35
CA GLY A 112 11.65 12.64 23.71
C GLY A 112 11.67 11.12 23.90
N GLY A 113 10.73 10.39 23.30
CA GLY A 113 10.68 8.92 23.37
C GLY A 113 11.84 8.19 22.66
N ARG A 114 12.68 8.87 21.86
CA ARG A 114 13.77 8.25 21.09
C ARG A 114 15.16 8.45 21.68
N GLU A 115 15.37 9.45 22.54
CA GLU A 115 16.74 9.85 22.93
C GLU A 115 17.11 9.60 24.41
N GLY A 116 16.18 9.19 25.27
CA GLY A 116 16.49 8.91 26.69
C GLY A 116 17.11 10.09 27.47
N LYS A 117 17.08 11.29 26.88
CA LYS A 117 17.49 12.57 27.46
C LYS A 117 16.35 13.19 28.25
N ASP A 118 16.68 14.12 29.12
CA ASP A 118 15.70 15.00 29.74
C ASP A 118 14.86 15.70 28.64
N LEU A 119 13.55 15.50 28.72
CA LEU A 119 12.60 15.91 27.70
C LEU A 119 12.62 17.43 27.54
N GLU A 120 12.86 18.19 28.61
CA GLU A 120 12.93 19.66 28.54
C GLU A 120 14.15 20.16 27.75
N ILE A 121 15.30 19.49 27.91
CA ILE A 121 16.55 19.87 27.23
C ILE A 121 16.47 19.58 25.74
N ALA A 122 16.03 18.37 25.35
CA ALA A 122 15.93 17.98 23.94
C ALA A 122 14.93 18.86 23.16
N VAL A 123 13.86 19.29 23.83
CA VAL A 123 12.86 20.21 23.28
C VAL A 123 13.46 21.58 23.04
N LYS A 124 14.17 22.14 24.04
CA LYS A 124 14.80 23.45 23.92
C LYS A 124 15.85 23.48 22.80
N GLU A 125 16.72 22.48 22.74
CA GLU A 125 17.71 22.34 21.65
C GLU A 125 17.05 22.27 20.27
N THR A 126 15.91 21.57 20.15
CA THR A 126 15.17 21.47 18.89
C THR A 126 14.60 22.83 18.50
N ILE A 127 13.95 23.55 19.42
CA ILE A 127 13.37 24.88 19.16
C ILE A 127 14.46 25.86 18.73
N ASP A 128 15.55 25.94 19.48
CA ASP A 128 16.66 26.86 19.19
C ASP A 128 17.27 26.57 17.81
N ARG A 129 17.42 25.29 17.46
CA ARG A 129 17.88 24.88 16.12
C ARG A 129 16.88 25.27 15.03
N GLN A 130 15.58 25.11 15.25
CA GLN A 130 14.57 25.50 14.25
C GLN A 130 14.58 27.01 14.01
N ALA A 131 14.73 27.81 15.07
CA ALA A 131 14.81 29.27 14.97
C ALA A 131 16.08 29.73 14.24
N SER A 132 17.22 29.10 14.52
CA SER A 132 18.47 29.31 13.78
C SER A 132 18.32 28.97 12.30
N GLU A 133 17.80 27.78 11.97
CA GLU A 133 17.55 27.35 10.59
C GLU A 133 16.64 28.32 9.83
N ALA A 134 15.52 28.75 10.44
CA ALA A 134 14.59 29.70 9.82
C ALA A 134 15.26 31.04 9.47
N LYS A 135 16.07 31.60 10.39
CA LYS A 135 16.82 32.84 10.15
C LYS A 135 17.79 32.70 8.99
N ARG A 136 18.53 31.58 8.92
CA ARG A 136 19.51 31.32 7.86
C ARG A 136 18.83 31.13 6.50
N TYR A 137 17.72 30.41 6.47
CA TYR A 137 16.93 30.21 5.24
C TYR A 137 16.41 31.53 4.68
N MET A 138 15.91 32.41 5.55
CA MET A 138 15.52 33.76 5.14
C MET A 138 16.73 34.59 4.69
N MET A 139 17.81 34.63 5.47
CA MET A 139 18.96 35.50 5.21
C MET A 139 19.75 35.13 3.95
N TYR A 140 19.96 33.83 3.70
CA TYR A 140 20.81 33.38 2.58
C TYR A 140 20.02 33.02 1.34
N TYR A 141 18.78 32.60 1.52
CA TYR A 141 17.97 32.11 0.42
C TYR A 141 16.74 32.96 0.17
N ASP A 142 16.34 33.90 1.03
CA ASP A 142 15.03 34.55 0.92
C ASP A 142 13.89 33.50 0.89
N ILE A 143 13.99 32.51 1.78
CA ILE A 143 12.99 31.46 1.98
C ILE A 143 12.33 31.67 3.33
N ASP A 144 11.04 32.01 3.30
CA ASP A 144 10.18 31.82 4.46
C ASP A 144 9.84 30.33 4.60
N ILE A 145 10.39 29.70 5.64
CA ILE A 145 10.19 28.28 5.91
C ILE A 145 8.76 27.97 6.38
N ASP A 146 7.99 28.98 6.77
CA ASP A 146 6.58 28.84 7.14
C ASP A 146 5.62 29.03 5.98
N ASP A 147 6.11 29.50 4.83
CA ASP A 147 5.34 29.49 3.59
C ASP A 147 4.97 28.04 3.21
N ARG A 148 3.69 27.81 2.98
CA ARG A 148 3.17 26.50 2.56
C ARG A 148 2.80 26.47 1.06
N SER A 149 2.89 27.60 0.36
CA SER A 149 2.47 27.76 -1.04
C SER A 149 3.25 26.87 -2.02
N VAL A 150 4.49 26.52 -1.68
CA VAL A 150 5.35 25.67 -2.51
C VAL A 150 4.97 24.19 -2.47
N TYR A 151 4.07 23.77 -1.59
CA TYR A 151 3.70 22.37 -1.40
C TYR A 151 2.40 22.02 -2.12
N ASP A 152 2.41 20.88 -2.80
CA ASP A 152 1.22 20.32 -3.46
C ASP A 152 0.28 19.66 -2.44
N LEU A 153 0.82 19.19 -1.31
CA LEU A 153 0.08 18.48 -0.26
C LEU A 153 0.63 18.83 1.13
N VAL A 154 -0.22 19.34 2.01
CA VAL A 154 0.10 19.61 3.41
C VAL A 154 -0.72 18.68 4.31
N ILE A 155 -0.07 17.96 5.21
CA ILE A 155 -0.71 16.97 6.10
C ILE A 155 -0.36 17.30 7.55
N ASN A 156 -1.35 17.65 8.37
CA ASN A 156 -1.21 17.63 9.82
C ASN A 156 -1.17 16.16 10.28
N THR A 157 -0.17 15.79 11.06
CA THR A 157 0.11 14.42 11.50
C THR A 157 -0.18 14.19 12.98
N ASP A 158 -0.83 15.12 13.68
CA ASP A 158 -1.04 15.04 15.14
C ASP A 158 -1.79 13.78 15.55
N GLU A 159 -2.90 13.54 14.87
CA GLU A 159 -3.81 12.42 15.15
C GLU A 159 -3.69 11.29 14.11
N LEU A 160 -2.74 11.40 13.17
CA LEU A 160 -2.57 10.41 12.10
C LEU A 160 -1.46 9.42 12.42
N THR A 161 -1.74 8.15 12.18
CA THR A 161 -0.72 7.11 12.15
C THR A 161 0.17 7.24 10.91
N PRO A 162 1.42 6.73 10.94
CA PRO A 162 2.30 6.78 9.78
C PRO A 162 1.72 6.11 8.51
N ASP A 163 0.90 5.08 8.66
CA ASP A 163 0.24 4.40 7.54
C ASP A 163 -0.87 5.27 6.93
N GLU A 164 -1.64 5.99 7.75
CA GLU A 164 -2.64 6.95 7.24
C GLU A 164 -1.96 8.11 6.50
N VAL A 165 -0.83 8.61 6.98
CA VAL A 165 -0.05 9.63 6.26
C VAL A 165 0.48 9.09 4.93
N LEU A 166 1.00 7.86 4.92
CA LEU A 166 1.47 7.18 3.71
C LEU A 166 0.35 7.09 2.66
N ASP A 167 -0.85 6.65 3.05
CA ASP A 167 -2.00 6.50 2.16
C ASP A 167 -2.40 7.83 1.50
N ARG A 168 -2.31 8.95 2.25
CA ARG A 168 -2.57 10.30 1.71
C ARG A 168 -1.57 10.67 0.63
N ILE A 169 -0.29 10.38 0.84
CA ILE A 169 0.77 10.66 -0.14
C ILE A 169 0.63 9.77 -1.37
N LEU A 170 0.40 8.47 -1.18
CA LEU A 170 0.19 7.53 -2.28
C LEU A 170 -1.04 7.92 -3.13
N SER A 171 -2.08 8.43 -2.50
CA SER A 171 -3.25 8.97 -3.21
C SER A 171 -2.90 10.17 -4.09
N ALA A 172 -2.09 11.11 -3.59
CA ALA A 172 -1.62 12.26 -4.37
C ALA A 172 -0.66 11.85 -5.50
N VAL A 173 0.20 10.87 -5.26
CA VAL A 173 1.06 10.24 -6.28
C VAL A 173 0.22 9.66 -7.41
N ARG A 174 -0.81 8.86 -7.07
CA ARG A 174 -1.73 8.28 -8.05
C ARG A 174 -2.42 9.38 -8.85
N ALA A 175 -3.05 10.34 -8.18
CA ALA A 175 -3.78 11.44 -8.82
C ALA A 175 -2.92 12.22 -9.83
N ARG A 176 -1.64 12.47 -9.52
CA ARG A 176 -0.72 13.18 -10.43
C ARG A 176 -0.44 12.44 -11.74
N ASN A 177 -0.54 11.12 -11.74
CA ASN A 177 -0.30 10.29 -12.93
C ASN A 177 -1.59 9.99 -13.72
N MET A 178 -2.76 10.38 -13.20
CA MET A 178 -4.04 10.15 -13.87
C MET A 178 -4.32 11.19 -14.94
N LEU A 179 -5.05 10.79 -15.98
CA LEU A 179 -5.61 11.67 -16.99
C LEU A 179 -6.83 12.39 -16.39
N VAL A 180 -6.89 13.72 -16.51
CA VAL A 180 -8.00 14.52 -16.01
C VAL A 180 -9.03 14.71 -17.13
N LYS A 181 -10.19 14.05 -17.02
CA LYS A 181 -11.29 14.20 -18.01
C LYS A 181 -12.15 15.43 -17.76
N ASP A 182 -12.40 15.76 -16.49
CA ASP A 182 -13.09 16.99 -16.11
C ASP A 182 -12.37 17.70 -14.96
N PRO A 183 -11.65 18.80 -15.22
CA PRO A 183 -10.95 19.56 -14.19
C PRO A 183 -11.90 20.38 -13.30
N LYS A 184 -13.18 20.53 -13.67
CA LYS A 184 -14.19 21.29 -12.92
C LYS A 184 -15.02 20.39 -11.99
N ALA A 185 -14.64 19.13 -11.81
CA ALA A 185 -15.33 18.25 -10.88
C ALA A 185 -15.30 18.84 -9.46
N ILE A 186 -16.44 18.81 -8.79
CA ILE A 186 -16.58 19.35 -7.44
C ILE A 186 -15.75 18.48 -6.49
N PRO A 187 -14.97 19.07 -5.57
CA PRO A 187 -14.27 18.31 -4.55
C PRO A 187 -15.25 17.47 -3.72
N ASP A 188 -14.92 16.21 -3.47
CA ASP A 188 -15.76 15.33 -2.64
C ASP A 188 -15.85 15.89 -1.21
N LYS A 189 -17.03 16.36 -0.81
CA LYS A 189 -17.32 16.77 0.57
C LYS A 189 -17.96 15.64 1.41
N TRP A 190 -18.59 14.67 0.73
CA TRP A 190 -19.23 13.51 1.33
C TRP A 190 -18.29 12.31 1.42
N GLY A 191 -18.73 11.27 2.13
CA GLY A 191 -17.97 10.03 2.32
C GLY A 191 -16.77 10.17 3.28
N LYS A 192 -16.06 9.07 3.50
CA LYS A 192 -14.91 8.98 4.40
C LYS A 192 -13.78 8.26 3.72
N ARG A 193 -12.53 8.73 3.87
CA ARG A 193 -11.39 7.97 3.35
C ARG A 193 -11.38 6.58 4.02
N PRO A 194 -10.86 5.53 3.37
CA PRO A 194 -10.75 4.22 4.01
C PRO A 194 -9.99 4.28 5.35
N SER A 195 -8.99 5.17 5.46
CA SER A 195 -8.26 5.47 6.68
C SER A 195 -9.09 6.10 7.78
N ASP A 196 -10.20 6.76 7.46
CA ASP A 196 -10.99 7.52 8.44
C ASP A 196 -12.22 6.71 8.91
N ARG A 197 -12.38 5.48 8.42
CA ARG A 197 -13.45 4.56 8.80
C ARG A 197 -13.25 4.08 10.24
N THR A 198 -14.34 3.98 10.99
CA THR A 198 -14.40 3.29 12.30
C THR A 198 -14.08 1.80 12.16
N ILE A 199 -13.77 1.12 13.26
CA ILE A 199 -13.53 -0.33 13.26
C ILE A 199 -14.75 -1.10 12.74
N GLY A 200 -15.97 -0.69 13.12
CA GLY A 200 -17.20 -1.31 12.63
C GLY A 200 -17.36 -1.15 11.11
N GLU A 201 -17.09 0.04 10.56
CA GLU A 201 -17.11 0.28 9.11
C GLU A 201 -16.02 -0.55 8.39
N LEU A 202 -14.83 -0.68 8.97
CA LEU A 202 -13.75 -1.52 8.44
C LEU A 202 -14.13 -3.01 8.46
N LEU A 203 -14.72 -3.53 9.53
CA LEU A 203 -15.21 -4.91 9.60
C LEU A 203 -16.28 -5.19 8.53
N GLN A 204 -17.12 -4.20 8.19
CA GLN A 204 -18.11 -4.34 7.12
C GLN A 204 -17.53 -4.28 5.70
N ALA A 205 -16.29 -3.84 5.53
CA ALA A 205 -15.65 -3.66 4.23
C ALA A 205 -14.12 -3.85 4.31
N GLY A 206 -13.70 -4.97 4.87
CA GLY A 206 -12.30 -5.21 5.21
C GLY A 206 -11.75 -6.53 4.72
N VAL A 207 -10.44 -6.68 4.86
CA VAL A 207 -9.73 -7.93 4.66
C VAL A 207 -8.68 -8.10 5.76
N ILE A 208 -8.59 -9.31 6.27
CA ILE A 208 -7.67 -9.71 7.33
C ILE A 208 -6.72 -10.76 6.75
N ALA A 209 -5.42 -10.63 7.02
CA ALA A 209 -4.47 -11.69 6.73
C ALA A 209 -4.46 -12.67 7.91
N LEU A 210 -5.12 -13.81 7.80
CA LEU A 210 -5.06 -14.83 8.85
C LEU A 210 -3.77 -15.66 8.68
N ASP A 211 -2.99 -15.84 9.74
CA ASP A 211 -2.01 -16.93 9.80
C ASP A 211 -2.75 -18.23 10.12
N LYS A 212 -3.18 -18.92 9.06
CA LYS A 212 -3.94 -20.15 9.19
C LYS A 212 -3.05 -21.21 9.86
N PRO A 213 -3.49 -21.85 10.96
CA PRO A 213 -2.75 -22.97 11.53
C PRO A 213 -2.80 -24.21 10.62
N SER A 214 -1.82 -25.09 10.78
CA SER A 214 -1.87 -26.44 10.22
C SER A 214 -2.88 -27.29 10.98
N GLY A 215 -3.68 -28.09 10.28
CA GLY A 215 -4.74 -28.92 10.87
C GLY A 215 -6.11 -28.67 10.25
N PRO A 216 -6.77 -27.52 10.50
CA PRO A 216 -8.10 -27.25 9.97
C PRO A 216 -8.09 -26.97 8.47
N THR A 217 -9.22 -27.24 7.81
CA THR A 217 -9.47 -26.73 6.46
C THR A 217 -9.58 -25.20 6.47
N SER A 218 -9.30 -24.53 5.33
CA SER A 218 -9.56 -23.08 5.22
C SER A 218 -11.01 -22.70 5.52
N HIS A 219 -11.98 -23.56 5.19
CA HIS A 219 -13.39 -23.31 5.49
C HIS A 219 -13.68 -23.30 7.00
N GLN A 220 -13.11 -24.25 7.75
CA GLN A 220 -13.21 -24.26 9.22
C GLN A 220 -12.54 -23.02 9.83
N ALA A 221 -11.32 -22.69 9.40
CA ALA A 221 -10.63 -21.49 9.87
C ALA A 221 -11.44 -20.21 9.60
N THR A 222 -12.07 -20.12 8.43
CA THR A 222 -12.94 -18.98 8.08
C THR A 222 -14.19 -18.92 8.97
N ALA A 223 -14.79 -20.07 9.30
CA ALA A 223 -15.92 -20.13 10.22
C ALA A 223 -15.54 -19.72 11.65
N TRP A 224 -14.32 -20.03 12.10
CA TRP A 224 -13.81 -19.58 13.39
C TRP A 224 -13.53 -18.08 13.40
N VAL A 225 -12.92 -17.53 12.35
CA VAL A 225 -12.76 -16.06 12.23
C VAL A 225 -14.13 -15.39 12.28
N LYS A 226 -15.13 -15.92 11.54
CA LYS A 226 -16.50 -15.41 11.57
C LYS A 226 -17.05 -15.28 13.00
N GLY A 227 -16.83 -16.29 13.83
CA GLY A 227 -17.20 -16.27 15.24
C GLY A 227 -16.37 -15.28 16.06
N ALA A 228 -15.05 -15.28 15.89
CA ALA A 228 -14.12 -14.45 16.65
C ALA A 228 -14.38 -12.94 16.53
N ILE A 229 -14.73 -12.47 15.33
CA ILE A 229 -15.03 -11.03 15.08
C ILE A 229 -16.53 -10.73 14.99
N HIS A 230 -17.38 -11.70 15.33
CA HIS A 230 -18.84 -11.60 15.33
C HIS A 230 -19.43 -10.98 14.04
N MET A 231 -18.99 -11.49 12.88
CA MET A 231 -19.46 -11.00 11.57
C MET A 231 -20.40 -11.97 10.87
N ASP A 232 -21.40 -11.47 10.17
CA ASP A 232 -22.36 -12.32 9.45
C ASP A 232 -21.79 -12.92 8.16
N LYS A 233 -21.02 -12.10 7.43
CA LYS A 233 -20.49 -12.43 6.10
C LYS A 233 -18.98 -12.40 6.12
N VAL A 234 -18.38 -13.57 5.96
CA VAL A 234 -16.93 -13.76 5.90
C VAL A 234 -16.62 -14.81 4.82
N GLY A 235 -15.56 -14.59 4.05
CA GLY A 235 -15.13 -15.50 2.99
C GLY A 235 -13.63 -15.41 2.75
N HIS A 236 -12.99 -16.52 2.38
CA HIS A 236 -11.55 -16.56 2.16
C HIS A 236 -11.15 -16.41 0.68
N GLY A 237 -9.97 -15.84 0.44
CA GLY A 237 -9.42 -15.54 -0.88
C GLY A 237 -8.34 -16.51 -1.36
N GLY A 238 -8.55 -17.82 -1.19
CA GLY A 238 -7.64 -18.85 -1.71
C GLY A 238 -7.37 -19.97 -0.73
N THR A 239 -8.03 -21.11 -0.97
CA THR A 239 -7.95 -22.32 -0.15
C THR A 239 -6.52 -22.79 0.05
N LEU A 240 -6.17 -23.04 1.31
CA LEU A 240 -5.01 -23.80 1.74
C LEU A 240 -5.48 -25.19 2.17
N ASP A 241 -4.73 -26.22 1.76
CA ASP A 241 -4.97 -27.59 2.22
C ASP A 241 -4.90 -27.65 3.77
N PRO A 242 -5.52 -28.64 4.42
CA PRO A 242 -5.58 -28.72 5.88
C PRO A 242 -4.23 -28.55 6.59
N TYR A 243 -3.18 -29.21 6.09
CA TYR A 243 -1.84 -29.20 6.67
C TYR A 243 -0.95 -28.05 6.19
N VAL A 244 -1.48 -27.13 5.39
CA VAL A 244 -0.76 -25.95 4.90
C VAL A 244 -1.08 -24.77 5.80
N SER A 245 -0.05 -24.10 6.31
CA SER A 245 -0.17 -22.93 7.19
C SER A 245 0.11 -21.61 6.45
N GLY A 246 0.00 -20.50 7.17
CA GLY A 246 0.38 -19.18 6.67
C GLY A 246 -0.78 -18.35 6.17
N VAL A 247 -0.45 -17.32 5.39
CA VAL A 247 -1.33 -16.22 5.03
C VAL A 247 -2.59 -16.71 4.30
N LEU A 248 -3.75 -16.52 4.89
CA LEU A 248 -5.07 -16.74 4.31
C LEU A 248 -5.85 -15.43 4.35
N PRO A 249 -6.04 -14.74 3.21
CA PRO A 249 -6.86 -13.55 3.18
C PRO A 249 -8.31 -13.87 3.51
N ILE A 250 -8.86 -13.22 4.52
CA ILE A 250 -10.24 -13.34 4.98
C ILE A 250 -10.94 -12.02 4.70
N CYS A 251 -11.82 -12.01 3.72
CA CYS A 251 -12.67 -10.86 3.37
C CYS A 251 -13.90 -10.84 4.27
N THR A 252 -14.28 -9.65 4.74
CA THR A 252 -15.42 -9.45 5.64
C THR A 252 -16.48 -8.54 5.00
N GLY A 253 -17.74 -8.75 5.36
CA GLY A 253 -18.87 -7.96 4.89
C GLY A 253 -18.94 -7.82 3.36
N LYS A 254 -18.88 -6.59 2.87
CA LYS A 254 -18.93 -6.23 1.44
C LYS A 254 -17.75 -6.77 0.64
N ALA A 255 -16.58 -6.92 1.29
CA ALA A 255 -15.35 -7.36 0.65
C ALA A 255 -15.42 -8.81 0.16
N VAL A 256 -16.32 -9.63 0.71
CA VAL A 256 -16.57 -11.01 0.25
C VAL A 256 -16.90 -11.07 -1.25
N ARG A 257 -17.48 -10.00 -1.81
CA ARG A 257 -17.77 -9.89 -3.24
C ARG A 257 -16.53 -9.70 -4.13
N LEU A 258 -15.34 -9.53 -3.55
CA LEU A 258 -14.06 -9.29 -4.23
C LEU A 258 -13.09 -10.49 -4.11
N THR A 259 -13.53 -11.63 -3.58
CA THR A 259 -12.67 -12.81 -3.34
C THR A 259 -12.02 -13.35 -4.61
N ASP A 260 -12.67 -13.20 -5.77
CA ASP A 260 -12.12 -13.60 -7.09
C ASP A 260 -10.86 -12.81 -7.46
N ILE A 261 -10.80 -11.53 -7.11
CA ILE A 261 -9.61 -10.70 -7.33
C ILE A 261 -8.45 -11.26 -6.50
N VAL A 262 -8.71 -11.59 -5.23
CA VAL A 262 -7.72 -12.20 -4.33
C VAL A 262 -7.29 -13.57 -4.82
N LEU A 263 -8.23 -14.38 -5.31
CA LEU A 263 -7.94 -15.70 -5.87
C LEU A 263 -6.99 -15.61 -7.07
N SER A 264 -7.13 -14.57 -7.90
CA SER A 264 -6.31 -14.37 -9.10
C SER A 264 -4.91 -13.80 -8.83
N SER A 265 -4.64 -13.29 -7.62
CA SER A 265 -3.36 -12.66 -7.30
C SER A 265 -2.21 -13.67 -7.20
N ASP A 266 -0.98 -13.18 -7.36
CA ASP A 266 0.22 -13.99 -7.17
C ASP A 266 0.33 -14.50 -5.73
N LYS A 267 0.98 -15.65 -5.58
CA LYS A 267 1.17 -16.33 -4.30
C LYS A 267 2.64 -16.64 -4.11
N GLU A 268 3.09 -16.58 -2.86
CA GLU A 268 4.43 -17.01 -2.46
C GLU A 268 4.35 -18.07 -1.37
N TYR A 269 5.21 -19.07 -1.45
CA TYR A 269 5.28 -20.15 -0.48
C TYR A 269 6.72 -20.45 -0.07
N ILE A 270 6.85 -20.96 1.14
CA ILE A 270 8.02 -21.69 1.63
C ILE A 270 7.65 -23.16 1.67
N CYS A 271 8.43 -23.99 0.99
CA CYS A 271 8.15 -25.40 0.79
C CYS A 271 9.33 -26.25 1.24
N LEU A 272 9.04 -27.27 2.05
CA LEU A 272 9.98 -28.35 2.37
C LEU A 272 9.63 -29.56 1.50
N MET A 273 10.55 -29.95 0.63
CA MET A 273 10.44 -31.14 -0.21
C MET A 273 11.43 -32.20 0.25
N ARG A 274 10.98 -33.45 0.32
CA ARG A 274 11.83 -34.61 0.62
C ARG A 274 12.01 -35.48 -0.63
N LEU A 275 13.26 -35.66 -1.04
CA LEU A 275 13.65 -36.59 -2.09
C LEU A 275 13.57 -38.03 -1.58
N HIS A 276 13.20 -39.00 -2.42
CA HIS A 276 13.15 -40.40 -1.99
C HIS A 276 14.52 -41.11 -2.04
N ALA A 277 15.51 -40.51 -2.71
CA ALA A 277 16.90 -40.98 -2.75
C ALA A 277 17.88 -39.79 -2.83
N ASP A 278 19.13 -40.04 -2.44
CA ASP A 278 20.17 -39.00 -2.39
C ASP A 278 20.51 -38.49 -3.80
N ARG A 279 20.69 -37.17 -3.91
CA ARG A 279 21.12 -36.48 -5.12
C ARG A 279 22.12 -35.40 -4.75
N SER A 280 23.09 -35.16 -5.62
CA SER A 280 24.06 -34.10 -5.39
C SER A 280 23.38 -32.74 -5.42
N GLU A 281 23.80 -31.83 -4.53
CA GLU A 281 23.26 -30.47 -4.47
C GLU A 281 23.34 -29.75 -5.82
N LYS A 282 24.44 -29.95 -6.55
CA LYS A 282 24.62 -29.41 -7.90
C LYS A 282 23.47 -29.83 -8.81
N LYS A 283 23.09 -31.11 -8.79
CA LYS A 283 22.02 -31.63 -9.63
C LYS A 283 20.64 -31.11 -9.22
N ILE A 284 20.40 -30.99 -7.92
CA ILE A 284 19.16 -30.41 -7.36
C ILE A 284 18.99 -28.98 -7.87
N ARG A 285 20.03 -28.14 -7.73
CA ARG A 285 20.03 -26.74 -8.19
C ARG A 285 19.81 -26.64 -9.70
N GLU A 286 20.51 -27.44 -10.50
CA GLU A 286 20.35 -27.48 -11.96
C GLU A 286 18.93 -27.83 -12.40
N VAL A 287 18.30 -28.82 -11.76
CA VAL A 287 16.95 -29.25 -12.13
C VAL A 287 15.92 -28.21 -11.71
N MET A 288 16.00 -27.71 -10.48
CA MET A 288 15.04 -26.73 -9.98
C MET A 288 15.07 -25.43 -10.80
N ASP A 289 16.24 -24.97 -11.24
CA ASP A 289 16.36 -23.76 -12.07
C ASP A 289 15.52 -23.84 -13.36
N ARG A 290 15.36 -25.04 -13.94
CA ARG A 290 14.56 -25.28 -15.16
C ARG A 290 13.06 -25.07 -14.98
N PHE A 291 12.57 -25.06 -13.73
CA PHE A 291 11.16 -24.82 -13.44
C PHE A 291 10.81 -23.32 -13.38
N ARG A 292 11.79 -22.41 -13.48
CA ARG A 292 11.52 -20.97 -13.60
C ARG A 292 10.86 -20.67 -14.94
N GLY A 293 9.84 -19.80 -14.92
CA GLY A 293 9.04 -19.45 -16.08
C GLY A 293 7.81 -20.32 -16.24
N LYS A 294 7.42 -20.61 -17.48
CA LYS A 294 6.16 -21.31 -17.79
C LYS A 294 6.31 -22.82 -17.59
N ILE A 295 5.46 -23.39 -16.76
CA ILE A 295 5.35 -24.82 -16.50
C ILE A 295 3.96 -25.35 -16.89
N TYR A 296 3.89 -26.65 -17.16
CA TYR A 296 2.63 -27.34 -17.41
C TYR A 296 2.24 -28.13 -16.17
N GLN A 297 1.00 -27.94 -15.71
CA GLN A 297 0.48 -28.69 -14.58
C GLN A 297 -0.87 -29.31 -14.90
N LEU A 298 -1.03 -30.54 -14.43
CA LEU A 298 -2.32 -31.19 -14.32
C LEU A 298 -2.74 -31.14 -12.84
N PRO A 299 -3.89 -30.52 -12.50
CA PRO A 299 -4.37 -30.53 -11.12
C PRO A 299 -4.44 -31.94 -10.53
N PRO A 300 -4.13 -32.11 -9.22
CA PRO A 300 -4.21 -33.40 -8.56
C PRO A 300 -5.65 -33.92 -8.53
N VAL A 301 -5.81 -35.22 -8.28
CA VAL A 301 -7.13 -35.88 -8.20
C VAL A 301 -8.03 -35.21 -7.16
N ARG A 302 -7.47 -34.89 -5.99
CA ARG A 302 -8.14 -34.11 -4.96
C ARG A 302 -7.93 -32.62 -5.22
N SER A 303 -8.75 -32.03 -6.07
CA SER A 303 -8.75 -30.59 -6.34
C SER A 303 -10.17 -30.06 -6.54
N ALA A 304 -10.37 -28.79 -6.23
CA ALA A 304 -11.65 -28.10 -6.41
C ALA A 304 -11.90 -27.65 -7.86
N VAL A 305 -11.01 -27.96 -8.80
CA VAL A 305 -11.05 -27.48 -10.19
C VAL A 305 -11.00 -28.65 -11.17
N LYS A 306 -11.60 -28.47 -12.35
CA LYS A 306 -11.57 -29.48 -13.42
C LYS A 306 -10.13 -29.89 -13.75
N ARG A 307 -9.84 -31.18 -13.72
CA ARG A 307 -8.53 -31.74 -14.04
C ARG A 307 -8.27 -31.69 -15.55
N GLN A 308 -7.53 -30.68 -15.97
CA GLN A 308 -7.09 -30.46 -17.35
C GLN A 308 -5.71 -29.79 -17.34
N LEU A 309 -4.92 -29.98 -18.39
CA LEU A 309 -3.59 -29.40 -18.50
C LEU A 309 -3.69 -27.86 -18.54
N ARG A 310 -2.83 -27.18 -17.77
CA ARG A 310 -2.81 -25.72 -17.68
C ARG A 310 -1.38 -25.23 -17.62
N ILE A 311 -1.16 -24.04 -18.17
CA ILE A 311 0.12 -23.33 -18.05
C ILE A 311 0.06 -22.49 -16.77
N ARG A 312 1.13 -22.54 -15.98
CA ARG A 312 1.37 -21.68 -14.82
C ARG A 312 2.76 -21.09 -14.92
N THR A 313 2.97 -19.92 -14.34
CA THR A 313 4.27 -19.27 -14.33
C THR A 313 4.84 -19.31 -12.92
N ILE A 314 6.07 -19.81 -12.79
CA ILE A 314 6.91 -19.64 -11.62
C ILE A 314 7.78 -18.42 -11.88
N LYS A 315 7.54 -17.35 -11.12
CA LYS A 315 8.23 -16.07 -11.28
C LYS A 315 9.60 -16.12 -10.61
N GLU A 316 9.64 -16.70 -9.42
CA GLU A 316 10.88 -16.90 -8.66
C GLU A 316 10.88 -18.29 -8.04
N LEU A 317 12.06 -18.91 -8.01
CA LEU A 317 12.31 -20.17 -7.33
C LEU A 317 13.71 -20.13 -6.74
N GLU A 318 13.79 -20.13 -5.42
CA GLU A 318 15.01 -19.92 -4.67
C GLU A 318 15.19 -21.05 -3.65
N ILE A 319 16.31 -21.77 -3.72
CA ILE A 319 16.66 -22.79 -2.74
C ILE A 319 17.28 -22.09 -1.53
N LEU A 320 16.66 -22.28 -0.36
CA LEU A 320 17.09 -21.69 0.91
C LEU A 320 18.08 -22.59 1.64
N ASP A 321 17.83 -23.89 1.70
CA ASP A 321 18.70 -24.87 2.36
C ASP A 321 18.57 -26.26 1.72
N ILE A 322 19.64 -27.06 1.78
CA ILE A 322 19.63 -28.47 1.39
C ILE A 322 20.31 -29.28 2.50
N ARG A 323 19.60 -30.25 3.07
CA ARG A 323 20.13 -31.16 4.09
C ARG A 323 19.83 -32.60 3.74
N GLY A 324 20.82 -33.28 3.14
CA GLY A 324 20.66 -34.64 2.65
C GLY A 324 19.55 -34.73 1.60
N ARG A 325 18.40 -35.28 1.99
CA ARG A 325 17.22 -35.44 1.11
C ARG A 325 16.18 -34.34 1.26
N ASP A 326 16.37 -33.44 2.21
CA ASP A 326 15.46 -32.33 2.46
C ASP A 326 15.93 -31.08 1.72
N VAL A 327 15.02 -30.50 0.93
CA VAL A 327 15.25 -29.29 0.14
C VAL A 327 14.22 -28.26 0.56
N LEU A 328 14.68 -27.18 1.18
CA LEU A 328 13.86 -26.03 1.56
C LEU A 328 13.97 -24.96 0.49
N PHE A 329 12.85 -24.49 -0.03
CA PHE A 329 12.85 -23.46 -1.07
C PHE A 329 11.69 -22.47 -0.94
N ARG A 330 11.92 -21.25 -1.42
CA ARG A 330 10.91 -20.21 -1.63
C ARG A 330 10.47 -20.21 -3.09
N ILE A 331 9.16 -20.06 -3.31
CA ILE A 331 8.57 -20.01 -4.64
C ILE A 331 7.54 -18.88 -4.74
N SER A 332 7.69 -18.03 -5.76
CA SER A 332 6.69 -17.03 -6.18
C SER A 332 6.05 -17.50 -7.49
N CYS A 333 4.73 -17.66 -7.53
CA CYS A 333 4.04 -18.26 -8.66
C CYS A 333 2.64 -17.69 -8.90
N ASP A 334 2.11 -17.96 -10.10
CA ASP A 334 0.74 -17.64 -10.46
C ASP A 334 -0.28 -18.34 -9.55
N ALA A 335 -1.46 -17.73 -9.42
CA ALA A 335 -2.61 -18.34 -8.77
C ALA A 335 -2.95 -19.74 -9.34
N GLY A 336 -3.24 -20.68 -8.43
CA GLY A 336 -3.62 -22.04 -8.80
C GLY A 336 -2.46 -22.90 -9.32
N THR A 337 -1.21 -22.51 -9.03
CA THR A 337 -0.04 -23.39 -9.13
C THR A 337 -0.09 -24.41 -7.98
N TYR A 338 0.04 -25.69 -8.30
CA TYR A 338 0.05 -26.77 -7.32
C TYR A 338 1.49 -27.08 -6.92
N VAL A 339 1.94 -26.54 -5.77
CA VAL A 339 3.32 -26.75 -5.28
C VAL A 339 3.60 -28.23 -4.99
N ARG A 340 2.58 -28.98 -4.53
CA ARG A 340 2.69 -30.43 -4.35
C ARG A 340 3.03 -31.16 -5.65
N THR A 341 2.36 -30.81 -6.75
CA THR A 341 2.65 -31.38 -8.08
C THR A 341 4.03 -30.98 -8.54
N LEU A 342 4.43 -29.73 -8.32
CA LEU A 342 5.78 -29.27 -8.63
C LEU A 342 6.87 -30.10 -7.92
N CYS A 343 6.69 -30.43 -6.63
CA CYS A 343 7.63 -31.31 -5.92
C CYS A 343 7.76 -32.68 -6.59
N ILE A 344 6.64 -33.27 -7.02
CA ILE A 344 6.64 -34.55 -7.74
C ILE A 344 7.41 -34.40 -9.07
N ASP A 345 7.09 -33.37 -9.85
CA ASP A 345 7.72 -33.11 -11.15
C ASP A 345 9.25 -32.91 -11.02
N ILE A 346 9.69 -32.19 -9.98
CA ILE A 346 11.12 -32.02 -9.67
C ILE A 346 11.76 -33.37 -9.35
N GLY A 347 11.10 -34.19 -8.51
CA GLY A 347 11.57 -35.52 -8.16
C GLY A 347 11.67 -36.47 -9.36
N GLU A 348 10.73 -36.39 -10.28
CA GLU A 348 10.75 -37.13 -11.55
C GLU A 348 11.93 -36.69 -12.43
N MET A 349 12.17 -35.38 -12.59
CA MET A 349 13.34 -34.88 -13.32
C MET A 349 14.67 -35.24 -12.66
N LEU A 350 14.70 -35.41 -11.35
CA LEU A 350 15.86 -35.91 -10.60
C LEU A 350 16.01 -37.44 -10.65
N LEU A 351 15.05 -38.16 -11.25
CA LEU A 351 15.01 -39.62 -11.35
C LEU A 351 15.14 -40.29 -9.97
N CYS A 352 14.62 -39.67 -8.91
CA CYS A 352 14.54 -40.27 -7.58
C CYS A 352 13.12 -40.21 -6.99
N GLY A 353 12.24 -39.38 -7.54
CA GLY A 353 10.96 -39.05 -6.92
C GLY A 353 11.15 -38.13 -5.71
N ALA A 354 10.10 -37.37 -5.42
CA ALA A 354 10.06 -36.50 -4.26
C ALA A 354 8.61 -36.28 -3.81
N SER A 355 8.46 -35.87 -2.56
CA SER A 355 7.18 -35.51 -1.97
C SER A 355 7.28 -34.19 -1.22
N MET A 356 6.17 -33.47 -1.17
CA MET A 356 6.05 -32.25 -0.38
C MET A 356 5.80 -32.64 1.08
N THR A 357 6.72 -32.26 1.97
CA THR A 357 6.65 -32.53 3.40
C THR A 357 5.84 -31.46 4.11
N GLU A 358 6.21 -30.18 3.89
CA GLU A 358 5.55 -29.03 4.50
C GLU A 358 5.42 -27.90 3.48
N LEU A 359 4.38 -27.09 3.67
CA LEU A 359 4.13 -25.91 2.87
C LEU A 359 3.53 -24.82 3.75
N ARG A 360 4.08 -23.62 3.62
CA ARG A 360 3.57 -22.41 4.28
C ARG A 360 3.43 -21.30 3.24
N ARG A 361 2.27 -20.64 3.19
CA ARG A 361 2.06 -19.51 2.29
C ARG A 361 2.54 -18.22 2.95
N SER A 362 3.63 -17.64 2.44
CA SER A 362 4.22 -16.40 2.99
C SER A 362 3.54 -15.14 2.46
N ARG A 363 2.92 -15.21 1.27
CA ARG A 363 2.23 -14.08 0.64
C ARG A 363 1.03 -14.51 -0.19
N SER A 364 -0.02 -13.69 -0.16
CA SER A 364 -1.13 -13.75 -1.09
C SER A 364 -1.54 -12.35 -1.55
N GLY A 365 -1.18 -11.98 -2.78
CA GLY A 365 -1.32 -10.61 -3.26
C GLY A 365 -0.50 -9.65 -2.40
N LYS A 366 -1.13 -8.60 -1.88
CA LYS A 366 -0.52 -7.61 -0.97
C LYS A 366 -0.45 -8.09 0.50
N MET A 367 -1.10 -9.21 0.84
CA MET A 367 -1.07 -9.75 2.21
C MET A 367 0.17 -10.60 2.40
N THR A 368 0.95 -10.30 3.44
CA THR A 368 2.21 -10.98 3.78
C THR A 368 2.19 -11.46 5.23
N GLU A 369 3.11 -12.36 5.59
CA GLU A 369 3.26 -12.84 6.97
C GLU A 369 3.52 -11.73 7.98
N LYS A 370 4.18 -10.63 7.58
CA LYS A 370 4.49 -9.51 8.49
C LYS A 370 3.24 -8.90 9.16
N ASN A 371 2.10 -8.99 8.48
CA ASN A 371 0.83 -8.41 8.93
C ASN A 371 -0.24 -9.49 9.15
N ALA A 372 0.17 -10.76 9.30
CA ALA A 372 -0.76 -11.86 9.53
C ALA A 372 -1.08 -12.01 11.02
N ALA A 373 -2.35 -12.25 11.34
CA ALA A 373 -2.85 -12.44 12.69
C ALA A 373 -3.24 -13.90 12.92
N THR A 374 -2.97 -14.43 14.10
CA THR A 374 -3.51 -15.74 14.51
C THR A 374 -4.99 -15.62 14.87
N LEU A 375 -5.67 -16.76 15.07
CA LEU A 375 -7.06 -16.76 15.54
C LEU A 375 -7.17 -16.18 16.96
N GLN A 376 -6.15 -16.42 17.78
CA GLN A 376 -6.04 -15.91 19.14
C GLN A 376 -5.94 -14.39 19.11
N ASP A 377 -5.01 -13.84 18.32
CA ASP A 377 -4.85 -12.39 18.17
C ASP A 377 -6.16 -11.72 17.75
N LEU A 378 -6.89 -12.30 16.81
CA LEU A 378 -8.18 -11.75 16.35
C LEU A 378 -9.25 -11.80 17.43
N THR A 379 -9.30 -12.89 18.21
CA THR A 379 -10.28 -13.06 19.29
C THR A 379 -9.99 -12.07 20.42
N ASP A 380 -8.74 -11.99 20.86
CA ASP A 380 -8.31 -11.13 21.95
C ASP A 380 -8.45 -9.65 21.58
N ALA A 381 -8.02 -9.26 20.36
CA ALA A 381 -8.18 -7.89 19.88
C ALA A 381 -9.65 -7.47 19.78
N TYR A 382 -10.54 -8.38 19.42
CA TYR A 382 -11.98 -8.12 19.40
C TYR A 382 -12.56 -7.97 20.82
N ILE A 383 -12.15 -8.84 21.75
CA ILE A 383 -12.58 -8.79 23.15
C ILE A 383 -12.12 -7.46 23.80
N PHE A 384 -10.86 -7.06 23.66
CA PHE A 384 -10.36 -5.81 24.21
C PHE A 384 -11.08 -4.59 23.64
N TRP A 385 -11.39 -4.60 22.33
CA TRP A 385 -12.19 -3.54 21.73
C TRP A 385 -13.60 -3.47 22.35
N GLN A 386 -14.28 -4.61 22.50
CA GLN A 386 -15.67 -4.63 22.98
C GLN A 386 -15.81 -4.39 24.49
N GLN A 387 -14.88 -4.89 25.30
CA GLN A 387 -14.97 -4.85 26.75
C GLN A 387 -14.25 -3.64 27.36
N GLU A 388 -13.13 -3.22 26.76
CA GLU A 388 -12.24 -2.20 27.33
C GLU A 388 -12.16 -0.93 26.45
N GLY A 389 -12.70 -0.96 25.23
CA GLY A 389 -12.64 0.15 24.28
C GLY A 389 -11.31 0.28 23.53
N HIS A 390 -10.34 -0.62 23.79
CA HIS A 390 -9.01 -0.63 23.17
C HIS A 390 -9.05 -1.27 21.78
N GLY A 391 -9.46 -0.50 20.77
CA GLY A 391 -9.67 -0.97 19.40
C GLY A 391 -8.47 -0.87 18.45
N GLU A 392 -7.38 -0.24 18.87
CA GLU A 392 -6.21 0.06 18.04
C GLU A 392 -5.55 -1.20 17.51
N TRP A 393 -5.47 -2.24 18.34
CA TRP A 393 -4.92 -3.53 17.93
C TRP A 393 -5.79 -4.14 16.83
N LEU A 394 -7.10 -4.27 17.04
CA LEU A 394 -8.01 -4.81 16.03
C LEU A 394 -7.99 -4.00 14.72
N ARG A 395 -7.97 -2.66 14.82
CA ARG A 395 -7.83 -1.77 13.67
C ARG A 395 -6.58 -2.11 12.85
N SER A 396 -5.45 -2.36 13.50
CA SER A 396 -4.18 -2.69 12.82
C SER A 396 -4.25 -4.02 12.04
N LEU A 397 -5.12 -4.95 12.44
CA LEU A 397 -5.28 -6.26 11.80
C LEU A 397 -6.21 -6.23 10.58
N ILE A 398 -7.01 -5.17 10.41
CA ILE A 398 -7.99 -5.04 9.34
C ILE A 398 -7.47 -4.06 8.30
N ARG A 399 -7.33 -4.54 7.05
CA ARG A 399 -7.05 -3.70 5.90
C ARG A 399 -8.37 -3.33 5.21
N PRO A 400 -8.52 -2.10 4.70
CA PRO A 400 -9.71 -1.73 3.94
C PRO A 400 -9.81 -2.52 2.62
N MET A 401 -11.03 -2.83 2.17
CA MET A 401 -11.25 -3.63 0.94
C MET A 401 -10.61 -3.02 -0.31
N GLU A 402 -10.35 -1.71 -0.32
CA GLU A 402 -9.67 -0.99 -1.38
C GLU A 402 -8.29 -1.58 -1.73
N CYS A 403 -7.57 -2.15 -0.75
CA CYS A 403 -6.27 -2.77 -1.02
C CYS A 403 -6.38 -4.00 -1.94
N LEU A 404 -7.57 -4.60 -2.06
CA LEU A 404 -7.82 -5.74 -2.95
C LEU A 404 -7.87 -5.32 -4.42
N VAL A 405 -8.28 -4.08 -4.71
CA VAL A 405 -8.42 -3.55 -6.07
C VAL A 405 -7.22 -2.73 -6.52
N ASP A 406 -6.19 -2.60 -5.70
CA ASP A 406 -4.93 -1.93 -6.06
C ASP A 406 -4.29 -2.44 -7.37
N PRO A 407 -4.39 -3.72 -7.77
CA PRO A 407 -3.87 -4.16 -9.07
C PRO A 407 -4.71 -3.72 -10.27
N LEU A 408 -5.96 -3.28 -10.06
CA LEU A 408 -6.85 -2.87 -11.14
C LEU A 408 -6.58 -1.43 -11.57
N PRO A 409 -6.78 -1.05 -12.84
CA PRO A 409 -6.83 0.35 -13.24
C PRO A 409 -7.99 1.08 -12.55
N LYS A 410 -7.78 2.35 -12.21
CA LYS A 410 -8.71 3.17 -11.43
C LYS A 410 -9.37 4.23 -12.30
N ILE A 411 -10.63 4.49 -11.99
CA ILE A 411 -11.42 5.59 -12.54
C ILE A 411 -12.03 6.33 -11.36
N ILE A 412 -11.73 7.62 -11.26
CA ILE A 412 -12.31 8.51 -10.26
C ILE A 412 -13.64 9.02 -10.79
N VAL A 413 -14.71 8.63 -10.10
CA VAL A 413 -16.09 9.01 -10.40
C VAL A 413 -16.37 10.38 -9.77
N LYS A 414 -17.06 11.26 -10.50
CA LYS A 414 -17.53 12.53 -9.94
C LYS A 414 -18.53 12.27 -8.81
N ALA A 415 -18.50 13.07 -7.75
CA ALA A 415 -19.46 13.02 -6.65
C ALA A 415 -20.93 12.90 -7.13
N THR A 416 -21.29 13.66 -8.17
CA THR A 416 -22.63 13.69 -8.78
C THR A 416 -23.08 12.37 -9.41
N ALA A 417 -22.14 11.49 -9.76
CA ALA A 417 -22.39 10.21 -10.40
C ALA A 417 -22.25 9.01 -9.46
N VAL A 418 -21.67 9.18 -8.26
CA VAL A 418 -21.38 8.09 -7.31
C VAL A 418 -22.67 7.34 -6.94
N ASP A 419 -23.68 8.05 -6.43
CA ASP A 419 -24.87 7.36 -5.94
C ASP A 419 -25.70 6.73 -7.08
N ALA A 420 -25.59 7.24 -8.32
CA ALA A 420 -26.23 6.61 -9.47
C ALA A 420 -25.60 5.24 -9.76
N VAL A 421 -24.27 5.16 -9.67
CA VAL A 421 -23.53 3.89 -9.77
C VAL A 421 -23.89 2.97 -8.59
N CYS A 422 -24.09 3.50 -7.38
CA CYS A 422 -24.56 2.71 -6.24
C CYS A 422 -25.94 2.07 -6.47
N HIS A 423 -26.79 2.69 -7.29
CA HIS A 423 -28.08 2.12 -7.71
C HIS A 423 -27.98 1.24 -8.98
N GLY A 424 -26.76 0.94 -9.44
CA GLY A 424 -26.50 0.02 -10.54
C GLY A 424 -26.42 0.65 -11.93
N ALA A 425 -26.37 1.97 -12.04
CA ALA A 425 -26.16 2.63 -13.33
C ALA A 425 -24.75 2.36 -13.87
N ASP A 426 -24.63 2.17 -15.18
CA ASP A 426 -23.33 2.15 -15.86
C ASP A 426 -22.68 3.55 -15.82
N LEU A 427 -21.35 3.59 -15.81
CA LEU A 427 -20.63 4.86 -15.78
C LEU A 427 -20.45 5.42 -17.19
N SER A 428 -21.10 6.56 -17.44
CA SER A 428 -20.88 7.34 -18.67
C SER A 428 -19.61 8.19 -18.59
N ILE A 429 -19.08 8.62 -19.75
CA ILE A 429 -17.91 9.51 -19.82
C ILE A 429 -18.12 10.79 -18.99
N LYS A 430 -19.33 11.35 -19.00
CA LYS A 430 -19.66 12.59 -18.27
C LYS A 430 -19.55 12.43 -16.75
N GLY A 431 -19.61 11.20 -16.24
CA GLY A 431 -19.45 10.89 -14.81
C GLY A 431 -17.99 10.69 -14.38
N ILE A 432 -17.02 10.76 -15.30
CA ILE A 432 -15.59 10.55 -15.00
C ILE A 432 -14.93 11.88 -14.67
N HIS A 433 -14.26 11.93 -13.52
CA HIS A 433 -13.36 13.03 -13.15
C HIS A 433 -11.93 12.76 -13.66
N MET A 434 -11.34 11.64 -13.25
CA MET A 434 -9.99 11.22 -13.62
C MET A 434 -9.94 9.72 -13.92
N LEU A 435 -8.95 9.26 -14.66
CA LEU A 435 -8.71 7.84 -14.94
C LEU A 435 -7.22 7.54 -15.13
N ASP A 436 -6.81 6.31 -14.83
CA ASP A 436 -5.46 5.86 -15.16
C ASP A 436 -5.21 5.93 -16.69
N PRO A 437 -3.96 6.20 -17.12
CA PRO A 437 -3.58 6.10 -18.53
C PRO A 437 -3.62 4.63 -19.00
N ASP A 438 -3.63 4.45 -20.33
CA ASP A 438 -3.43 3.15 -21.00
C ASP A 438 -4.40 2.02 -20.60
N ILE A 439 -5.58 2.36 -20.10
CA ILE A 439 -6.61 1.35 -19.80
C ILE A 439 -7.16 0.83 -21.12
N ARG A 440 -7.09 -0.49 -21.33
CA ARG A 440 -7.62 -1.14 -22.52
C ARG A 440 -9.12 -1.39 -22.41
N LYS A 441 -9.81 -1.38 -23.56
CA LYS A 441 -11.18 -1.89 -23.65
C LYS A 441 -11.23 -3.33 -23.13
N ASN A 442 -12.33 -3.69 -22.47
CA ASN A 442 -12.58 -4.97 -21.80
C ASN A 442 -11.76 -5.24 -20.53
N ALA A 443 -10.83 -4.36 -20.14
CA ALA A 443 -10.18 -4.48 -18.83
C ALA A 443 -11.21 -4.35 -17.71
N LEU A 444 -10.96 -5.03 -16.59
CA LEU A 444 -11.70 -4.80 -15.36
C LEU A 444 -11.08 -3.59 -14.67
N ALA A 445 -11.89 -2.61 -14.26
CA ALA A 445 -11.46 -1.38 -13.62
C ALA A 445 -12.21 -1.14 -12.30
N ALA A 446 -11.55 -0.48 -11.37
CA ALA A 446 -12.12 -0.03 -10.10
C ALA A 446 -12.66 1.40 -10.24
N LEU A 447 -13.94 1.57 -9.90
CA LEU A 447 -14.58 2.87 -9.81
C LEU A 447 -14.43 3.38 -8.38
N MET A 448 -13.73 4.49 -8.22
CA MET A 448 -13.39 5.06 -6.92
C MET A 448 -13.89 6.49 -6.79
N THR A 449 -14.13 6.94 -5.56
CA THR A 449 -14.36 8.35 -5.26
C THR A 449 -13.03 9.11 -5.23
N ALA A 450 -13.05 10.45 -5.24
CA ALA A 450 -11.84 11.25 -5.08
C ALA A 450 -11.25 11.12 -3.66
N ARG A 451 -12.04 10.66 -2.68
CA ARG A 451 -11.57 10.26 -1.33
C ARG A 451 -10.95 8.86 -1.27
N GLY A 452 -10.88 8.16 -2.40
CA GLY A 452 -10.26 6.84 -2.49
C GLY A 452 -11.16 5.72 -1.98
N GLU A 453 -12.48 5.91 -1.91
CA GLU A 453 -13.43 4.84 -1.55
C GLU A 453 -13.78 4.02 -2.78
N LEU A 454 -13.85 2.70 -2.65
CA LEU A 454 -14.31 1.83 -3.73
C LEU A 454 -15.84 1.89 -3.87
N VAL A 455 -16.31 2.42 -4.99
CA VAL A 455 -17.73 2.48 -5.33
C VAL A 455 -18.19 1.15 -5.93
N ALA A 456 -17.50 0.71 -6.97
CA ALA A 456 -17.88 -0.43 -7.79
C ALA A 456 -16.68 -0.97 -8.59
N ILE A 457 -16.83 -2.15 -9.19
CA ILE A 457 -15.94 -2.62 -10.26
C ILE A 457 -16.73 -2.90 -11.53
N GLY A 458 -16.10 -2.65 -12.67
CA GLY A 458 -16.77 -2.73 -13.97
C GLY A 458 -15.82 -3.02 -15.13
N LYS A 459 -16.41 -3.43 -16.25
CA LYS A 459 -15.68 -3.75 -17.47
C LYS A 459 -15.65 -2.54 -18.39
N MET A 460 -14.45 -2.12 -18.77
CA MET A 460 -14.20 -1.01 -19.68
C MET A 460 -14.87 -1.25 -21.04
N GLN A 461 -15.68 -0.30 -21.49
CA GLN A 461 -16.29 -0.31 -22.82
C GLN A 461 -15.47 0.49 -23.85
N MET A 462 -14.58 1.35 -23.35
CA MET A 462 -13.72 2.25 -24.11
C MET A 462 -12.30 2.19 -23.54
N SER A 463 -11.28 2.52 -24.35
CA SER A 463 -9.91 2.70 -23.82
C SER A 463 -9.75 4.09 -23.20
N SER A 464 -8.67 4.31 -22.43
CA SER A 464 -8.36 5.64 -21.88
C SER A 464 -8.27 6.70 -22.98
N GLU A 465 -7.62 6.43 -24.12
CA GLU A 465 -7.50 7.43 -25.20
C GLU A 465 -8.87 7.79 -25.77
N LYS A 466 -9.75 6.78 -25.94
CA LYS A 466 -11.10 7.01 -26.47
C LYS A 466 -11.99 7.77 -25.48
N ILE A 467 -11.86 7.52 -24.17
CA ILE A 467 -12.58 8.28 -23.14
C ILE A 467 -12.14 9.74 -23.16
N MET A 468 -10.85 10.00 -23.33
CA MET A 468 -10.33 11.36 -23.41
C MET A 468 -10.86 12.10 -24.63
N ALA A 469 -10.88 11.45 -25.80
CA ALA A 469 -11.30 12.06 -27.06
C ALA A 469 -12.82 12.22 -27.25
N ALA A 470 -13.65 11.50 -26.51
CA ALA A 470 -15.11 11.51 -26.69
C ALA A 470 -15.85 12.32 -25.61
N ASP A 471 -17.02 12.87 -25.97
CA ASP A 471 -17.86 13.68 -25.05
C ASP A 471 -19.07 12.93 -24.48
N SER A 472 -19.40 11.78 -25.06
CA SER A 472 -20.55 10.96 -24.65
C SER A 472 -20.32 9.47 -24.89
N GLY A 473 -21.12 8.65 -24.21
CA GLY A 473 -21.05 7.20 -24.27
C GLY A 473 -20.86 6.57 -22.89
N VAL A 474 -21.11 5.26 -22.84
CA VAL A 474 -20.85 4.43 -21.65
C VAL A 474 -19.36 4.08 -21.64
N ALA A 475 -18.64 4.52 -20.61
CA ALA A 475 -17.22 4.25 -20.44
C ALA A 475 -16.99 2.92 -19.74
N VAL A 476 -17.80 2.60 -18.72
CA VAL A 476 -17.66 1.39 -17.92
C VAL A 476 -19.02 0.74 -17.71
N LYS A 477 -19.11 -0.54 -18.06
CA LYS A 477 -20.25 -1.38 -17.70
C LYS A 477 -20.05 -1.90 -16.29
N VAL A 478 -20.89 -1.49 -15.35
CA VAL A 478 -20.76 -1.86 -13.94
C VAL A 478 -21.11 -3.33 -13.77
N THR A 479 -20.29 -4.05 -13.00
CA THR A 479 -20.47 -5.50 -12.78
C THR A 479 -20.82 -5.82 -11.34
N ARG A 480 -20.22 -5.11 -10.38
CA ARG A 480 -20.46 -5.29 -8.95
C ARG A 480 -20.38 -3.93 -8.28
N VAL A 481 -21.45 -3.56 -7.59
CA VAL A 481 -21.51 -2.37 -6.74
C VAL A 481 -21.09 -2.76 -5.33
N LEU A 482 -20.21 -1.97 -4.70
CA LEU A 482 -19.67 -2.24 -3.38
C LEU A 482 -20.17 -1.24 -2.33
N MET A 483 -20.20 0.05 -2.68
CA MET A 483 -20.71 1.13 -1.84
C MET A 483 -22.24 1.08 -1.72
N ASP A 484 -22.78 1.46 -0.56
CA ASP A 484 -24.22 1.44 -0.36
C ASP A 484 -24.88 2.70 -0.97
N PRO A 485 -26.11 2.57 -1.50
CA PRO A 485 -26.95 3.71 -1.83
C PRO A 485 -27.12 4.70 -0.66
N GLY A 486 -27.13 6.00 -0.98
CA GLY A 486 -27.34 7.07 0.00
C GLY A 486 -26.08 7.53 0.74
N HIS A 487 -24.93 6.87 0.53
CA HIS A 487 -23.63 7.32 1.06
C HIS A 487 -23.17 8.65 0.43
N TYR A 488 -23.62 8.92 -0.80
CA TYR A 488 -23.47 10.19 -1.50
C TYR A 488 -24.87 10.71 -1.89
N PRO A 489 -25.06 12.03 -2.06
CA PRO A 489 -26.37 12.60 -2.39
C PRO A 489 -26.84 12.18 -3.79
N ARG A 490 -28.17 12.00 -3.91
CA ARG A 490 -28.86 11.70 -5.17
C ARG A 490 -28.91 12.91 -6.11
N MET A 491 -27.83 13.16 -6.84
CA MET A 491 -27.71 14.38 -7.65
C MET A 491 -28.30 14.29 -9.06
N TRP A 492 -28.62 13.11 -9.58
CA TRP A 492 -29.22 12.97 -10.93
C TRP A 492 -30.71 13.36 -10.98
N LYS A 493 -31.33 13.67 -9.84
CA LYS A 493 -32.72 14.13 -9.75
C LYS A 493 -32.87 15.65 -9.69
N TYR A 494 -31.81 16.39 -9.36
CA TYR A 494 -31.89 17.83 -9.12
C TYR A 494 -31.15 18.60 -10.23
N SER A 495 -31.82 19.59 -10.80
CA SER A 495 -31.22 20.56 -11.71
C SER A 495 -30.26 21.45 -10.91
N THR A 496 -28.95 21.23 -11.05
CA THR A 496 -27.80 22.15 -10.82
C THR A 496 -27.69 23.05 -9.58
N ASP A 497 -28.68 23.13 -8.70
CA ASP A 497 -28.66 24.01 -7.53
C ASP A 497 -28.11 23.25 -6.32
N ILE A 498 -26.77 23.12 -6.32
CA ILE A 498 -25.97 22.40 -5.32
C ILE A 498 -26.06 23.05 -3.93
N GLU A 499 -26.43 24.33 -3.85
CA GLU A 499 -26.53 25.10 -2.58
C GLU A 499 -27.73 24.71 -1.70
N CYS A 500 -28.67 23.92 -2.21
CA CYS A 500 -29.87 23.49 -1.47
C CYS A 500 -29.80 22.05 -0.93
N LEU A 501 -28.65 21.37 -1.05
CA LEU A 501 -28.53 19.99 -0.58
C LEU A 501 -28.20 19.97 0.92
N PRO A 502 -28.96 19.22 1.74
CA PRO A 502 -28.66 19.10 3.16
C PRO A 502 -27.30 18.42 3.36
N ASP A 503 -26.53 18.91 4.32
CA ASP A 503 -25.36 18.19 4.83
C ASP A 503 -25.82 16.80 5.30
N SER A 504 -25.19 15.74 4.78
CA SER A 504 -25.49 14.38 5.19
C SER A 504 -25.13 14.20 6.66
N GLN A 505 -26.11 13.79 7.48
CA GLN A 505 -25.93 13.43 8.90
C GLN A 505 -24.99 12.24 9.09
#